data_AF-A0A9J6ZYD7-F1
#
_entry.id   AF-A0A9J6ZYD7-F1
#
_cell.length_a   1.000
_cell.length_b   1.000
_cell.length_c   1.000
_cell.angle_alpha   90.00
_cell.angle_beta   90.00
_cell.angle_gamma   90.00
#
_symmetry.space_group_name_H-M   'P 1'
#
loop_
_entity.id
_entity.type
_entity.pdbx_description
1 polymer ?
#
loop_
_entity_poly.entity_id
_entity_poly.type
_entity_poly.pdbx_seq_one_letter_code
_entity_poly.pdbx_strand_id
1 'polypeptide(L)'
;MKRLKLHGFNNLTKTLSFNIYDICYAATPSQVKEYIEYIDDAYNAERLTQILTDVANIIGANILNIAHQDYDPQGASVTMLISEEPVAAQQLSNTEAPGPLPDAVVAHLDKSHITVHTYPESHPENSISTFRVDIDVSTCGRISPLKALNYLIHSFESDIVIMDYRVRGFTRDVGGKKHYIDHKINSIQNYLARDTKNRYQMMDVNVYQENIFHTKMILKEFDLDGYLFGMEVDDMPPRQQREISERIKREMMEIFYGRNIQKGMRLM
;
A
#
# COMPACT_ATOMS: atom_id res chain seq x y z
N MET A 1 -22.50 -11.03 12.56
CA MET A 1 -22.96 -9.82 13.29
C MET A 1 -24.12 -9.25 12.51
N LYS A 2 -25.23 -8.83 13.15
CA LYS A 2 -26.34 -8.18 12.42
C LYS A 2 -25.83 -6.84 11.86
N ARG A 3 -26.14 -6.51 10.60
CA ARG A 3 -25.77 -5.22 9.97
C ARG A 3 -26.29 -4.06 10.84
N LEU A 4 -25.41 -3.11 11.19
CA LEU A 4 -25.78 -1.89 11.91
C LEU A 4 -26.83 -1.12 11.09
N LYS A 5 -27.96 -0.80 11.72
CA LYS A 5 -28.97 0.10 11.17
C LYS A 5 -28.62 1.52 11.64
N LEU A 6 -28.16 2.33 10.70
CA LEU A 6 -27.68 3.68 10.97
C LEU A 6 -28.81 4.70 10.82
N HIS A 7 -28.69 5.81 11.52
CA HIS A 7 -29.46 7.03 11.27
C HIS A 7 -28.67 7.90 10.27
N GLY A 8 -29.04 7.85 8.98
CA GLY A 8 -28.37 8.60 7.92
C GLY A 8 -27.06 7.97 7.41
N PHE A 9 -26.14 8.81 6.92
CA PHE A 9 -24.85 8.41 6.33
C PHE A 9 -23.85 7.89 7.38
N ASN A 10 -22.95 7.00 6.95
CA ASN A 10 -21.91 6.48 7.82
C ASN A 10 -20.70 7.42 7.84
N ASN A 11 -20.58 8.25 8.87
CA ASN A 11 -19.49 9.23 8.99
C ASN A 11 -18.16 8.62 9.48
N LEU A 12 -17.97 7.30 9.36
CA LEU A 12 -16.68 6.66 9.66
C LEU A 12 -15.77 6.78 8.44
N THR A 13 -14.57 7.31 8.67
CA THR A 13 -13.48 7.24 7.71
C THR A 13 -12.66 5.99 8.00
N LYS A 14 -12.40 5.20 6.97
CA LYS A 14 -11.60 3.98 7.04
C LYS A 14 -10.43 4.14 6.07
N THR A 15 -9.22 3.98 6.59
CA THR A 15 -8.02 4.12 5.78
C THR A 15 -7.16 2.88 5.92
N LEU A 16 -6.72 2.35 4.79
CA LEU A 16 -5.74 1.27 4.68
C LEU A 16 -4.50 1.84 3.97
N SER A 17 -3.38 1.85 4.66
CA SER A 17 -2.10 2.35 4.15
C SER A 17 -1.10 1.18 4.06
N PHE A 18 -0.22 1.21 3.06
CA PHE A 18 0.85 0.24 2.86
C PHE A 18 2.19 0.95 2.68
N ASN A 19 3.24 0.38 3.25
CA ASN A 19 4.62 0.55 2.81
C ASN A 19 5.12 -0.82 2.35
N ILE A 20 5.41 -0.92 1.08
CA ILE A 20 5.81 -2.15 0.41
C ILE A 20 7.28 -1.99 0.01
N TYR A 21 8.12 -2.96 0.33
CA TYR A 21 9.55 -2.91 0.06
C TYR A 21 9.99 -4.12 -0.75
N ASP A 22 10.79 -3.84 -1.77
CA ASP A 22 11.48 -4.80 -2.61
C ASP A 22 12.97 -4.49 -2.55
N ILE A 23 13.80 -5.50 -2.30
CA ILE A 23 15.23 -5.37 -2.06
C ILE A 23 15.98 -6.09 -3.17
N CYS A 24 17.05 -5.46 -3.64
CA CYS A 24 17.85 -5.98 -4.73
C CYS A 24 19.34 -5.79 -4.43
N TYR A 25 20.15 -6.77 -4.80
CA TYR A 25 21.61 -6.69 -4.80
C TYR A 25 22.11 -6.27 -6.18
N ALA A 26 22.65 -5.05 -6.25
CA ALA A 26 23.28 -4.46 -7.42
C ALA A 26 24.68 -3.98 -7.05
N ALA A 27 25.71 -4.70 -7.50
CA ALA A 27 27.09 -4.48 -7.04
C ALA A 27 27.79 -3.31 -7.75
N THR A 28 27.44 -3.06 -9.00
CA THR A 28 28.11 -2.08 -9.86
C THR A 28 27.19 -0.91 -10.20
N PRO A 29 27.73 0.28 -10.54
CA PRO A 29 26.92 1.41 -11.00
C PRO A 29 26.05 1.09 -12.23
N SER A 30 26.50 0.18 -13.12
CA SER A 30 25.70 -0.27 -14.26
C SER A 30 24.48 -1.06 -13.80
N GLN A 31 24.67 -2.03 -12.91
CA GLN A 31 23.57 -2.82 -12.35
C GLN A 31 22.57 -1.96 -11.58
N VAL A 32 23.05 -0.96 -10.83
CA VAL A 32 22.16 -0.01 -10.13
C VAL A 32 21.32 0.77 -11.14
N LYS A 33 21.94 1.27 -12.22
CA LYS A 33 21.22 1.99 -13.28
C LYS A 33 20.19 1.10 -13.98
N GLU A 34 20.56 -0.12 -14.34
CA GLU A 34 19.66 -1.09 -14.98
C GLU A 34 18.51 -1.51 -14.06
N TYR A 35 18.77 -1.66 -12.75
CA TYR A 35 17.74 -1.93 -11.76
C TYR A 35 16.75 -0.75 -11.64
N ILE A 36 17.25 0.49 -11.61
CA ILE A 36 16.40 1.69 -11.61
C ILE A 36 15.53 1.73 -12.87
N GLU A 37 16.11 1.48 -14.05
CA GLU A 37 15.38 1.44 -15.33
C GLU A 37 14.29 0.35 -15.32
N TYR A 38 14.60 -0.82 -14.77
CA TYR A 38 13.62 -1.89 -14.58
C TYR A 38 12.47 -1.46 -13.65
N ILE A 39 12.77 -0.77 -12.55
CA ILE A 39 11.76 -0.26 -11.63
C ILE A 39 10.88 0.80 -12.29
N ASP A 40 11.46 1.73 -13.05
CA ASP A 40 10.69 2.76 -13.76
C ASP A 40 9.76 2.12 -14.81
N ASP A 41 10.20 1.10 -15.54
CA ASP A 41 9.34 0.36 -16.47
C ASP A 41 8.26 -0.45 -15.74
N ALA A 42 8.64 -1.15 -14.67
CA ALA A 42 7.74 -1.99 -13.91
C ALA A 42 6.72 -1.20 -13.09
N TYR A 43 7.01 0.03 -12.67
CA TYR A 43 6.18 0.82 -11.75
C TYR A 43 5.93 2.26 -12.22
N ASN A 44 5.85 2.47 -13.54
CA ASN A 44 5.44 3.76 -14.13
C ASN A 44 4.01 4.19 -13.75
N ALA A 45 3.72 5.47 -13.98
CA ALA A 45 2.42 6.08 -13.73
C ALA A 45 1.25 5.36 -14.42
N GLU A 46 1.43 4.81 -15.62
CA GLU A 46 0.38 4.11 -16.37
C GLU A 46 -0.04 2.83 -15.65
N ARG A 47 0.92 1.95 -15.30
CA ARG A 47 0.63 0.71 -14.58
C ARG A 47 0.07 1.00 -13.18
N LEU A 48 0.64 1.98 -12.48
CA LEU A 48 0.13 2.39 -11.16
C LEU A 48 -1.31 2.93 -11.25
N THR A 49 -1.62 3.69 -12.30
CA THR A 49 -2.98 4.18 -12.55
C THR A 49 -3.95 3.02 -12.78
N GLN A 50 -3.54 1.99 -13.52
CA GLN A 50 -4.35 0.79 -13.73
C GLN A 50 -4.59 0.03 -12.41
N ILE A 51 -3.55 -0.19 -11.61
CA ILE A 51 -3.67 -0.84 -10.29
C ILE A 51 -4.66 -0.07 -9.40
N LEU A 52 -4.54 1.26 -9.29
CA LEU A 52 -5.46 2.06 -8.48
C LEU A 52 -6.89 2.06 -9.04
N THR A 53 -7.05 1.99 -10.36
CA THR A 53 -8.37 1.88 -11.02
C THR A 53 -9.04 0.56 -10.63
N ASP A 54 -8.30 -0.54 -10.62
CA ASP A 54 -8.81 -1.84 -10.18
C ASP A 54 -9.15 -1.83 -8.67
N VAL A 55 -8.34 -1.16 -7.84
CA VAL A 55 -8.67 -0.94 -6.42
C VAL A 55 -10.00 -0.21 -6.28
N ALA A 56 -10.20 0.90 -7.00
CA ALA A 56 -11.46 1.66 -6.96
C ALA A 56 -12.66 0.78 -7.36
N ASN A 57 -12.51 -0.03 -8.41
CA ASN A 57 -13.53 -0.98 -8.85
C ASN A 57 -13.83 -2.06 -7.80
N ILE A 58 -12.80 -2.64 -7.17
CA ILE A 58 -12.94 -3.69 -6.14
C ILE A 58 -13.67 -3.17 -4.90
N ILE A 59 -13.34 -1.96 -4.45
CA ILE A 59 -13.99 -1.37 -3.29
C ILE A 59 -15.41 -0.86 -3.63
N GLY A 60 -15.71 -0.66 -4.92
CA GLY A 60 -16.98 -0.20 -5.46
C GLY A 60 -17.13 1.32 -5.40
N ALA A 61 -16.02 2.05 -5.59
CA ALA A 61 -16.00 3.50 -5.61
C ALA A 61 -16.03 4.04 -7.04
N ASN A 62 -16.56 5.25 -7.22
CA ASN A 62 -16.56 5.96 -8.49
C ASN A 62 -15.33 6.85 -8.57
N ILE A 63 -14.62 6.79 -9.70
CA ILE A 63 -13.45 7.63 -9.94
C ILE A 63 -13.93 9.00 -10.42
N LEU A 64 -13.54 10.06 -9.70
CA LEU A 64 -13.88 11.44 -10.01
C LEU A 64 -12.79 12.14 -10.81
N ASN A 65 -11.54 11.90 -10.44
CA ASN A 65 -10.37 12.50 -11.06
C ASN A 65 -9.17 11.59 -10.86
N ILE A 66 -8.28 11.56 -11.86
CA ILE A 66 -6.96 10.92 -11.77
C ILE A 66 -5.92 11.98 -12.09
N ALA A 67 -4.92 12.10 -11.24
CA ALA A 67 -3.69 12.85 -11.51
C ALA A 67 -2.51 11.91 -11.33
N HIS A 68 -1.54 11.96 -12.24
CA HIS A 68 -0.33 11.15 -12.17
C HIS A 68 0.88 11.90 -12.69
N GLN A 69 2.06 11.47 -12.28
CA GLN A 69 3.33 12.04 -12.71
C GLN A 69 4.45 11.00 -12.57
N ASP A 70 5.24 10.84 -13.63
CA ASP A 70 6.57 10.24 -13.58
C ASP A 70 7.62 11.34 -13.31
N TYR A 71 8.59 11.06 -12.45
CA TYR A 71 9.61 12.00 -12.01
C TYR A 71 10.98 11.72 -12.64
N ASP A 72 11.76 12.77 -12.85
CA ASP A 72 13.18 12.71 -13.24
C ASP A 72 14.03 13.01 -12.00
N PRO A 73 14.98 12.14 -11.59
CA PRO A 73 15.52 11.01 -12.36
C PRO A 73 14.75 9.68 -12.31
N GLN A 74 13.84 9.46 -11.35
CA GLN A 74 13.17 8.17 -11.16
C GLN A 74 11.92 8.25 -10.27
N GLY A 75 11.01 7.28 -10.44
CA GLY A 75 9.81 7.09 -9.63
C GLY A 75 8.55 7.76 -10.19
N ALA A 76 7.39 7.34 -9.68
CA ALA A 76 6.08 7.78 -10.12
C ALA A 76 5.13 8.02 -8.94
N SER A 77 4.09 8.80 -9.21
CA SER A 77 2.97 8.98 -8.28
C SER A 77 1.64 9.04 -9.01
N VAL A 78 0.60 8.51 -8.36
CA VAL A 78 -0.78 8.62 -8.83
C VAL A 78 -1.66 8.99 -7.64
N THR A 79 -2.55 9.96 -7.86
CA THR A 79 -3.60 10.37 -6.93
C THR A 79 -4.94 10.26 -7.63
N MET A 80 -5.86 9.55 -6.99
CA MET A 80 -7.21 9.31 -7.46
C MET A 80 -8.21 9.86 -6.45
N LEU A 81 -9.09 10.75 -6.91
CA LEU A 81 -10.23 11.20 -6.13
C LEU A 81 -11.39 10.24 -6.38
N ILE A 82 -12.01 9.74 -5.31
CA ILE A 82 -13.09 8.75 -5.39
C ILE A 82 -14.33 9.16 -4.58
N SER A 83 -15.50 8.63 -4.92
CA SER A 83 -16.74 8.77 -4.14
C SER A 83 -17.47 7.44 -3.95
N GLU A 84 -18.20 7.28 -2.83
CA GLU A 84 -19.06 6.12 -2.60
C GLU A 84 -20.29 6.14 -3.51
N GLU A 85 -21.00 7.27 -3.56
CA GLU A 85 -22.15 7.41 -4.42
C GLU A 85 -21.69 7.82 -5.83
N PRO A 86 -22.38 7.34 -6.89
CA PRO A 86 -22.19 7.91 -8.20
C PRO A 86 -22.37 9.42 -8.11
N VAL A 87 -21.63 10.19 -8.91
CA VAL A 87 -21.99 11.58 -9.18
C VAL A 87 -23.29 11.56 -9.97
N ALA A 88 -24.40 11.25 -9.30
CA ALA A 88 -25.71 11.54 -9.82
C ALA A 88 -25.65 13.02 -10.12
N ALA A 89 -25.78 13.36 -11.41
CA ALA A 89 -25.98 14.71 -11.91
C ALA A 89 -26.82 15.46 -10.88
N GLN A 90 -26.16 16.26 -10.03
CA GLN A 90 -26.79 16.87 -8.87
C GLN A 90 -27.79 17.84 -9.46
N GLN A 91 -29.05 17.39 -9.56
CA GLN A 91 -30.12 18.07 -10.25
C GLN A 91 -29.73 18.38 -11.70
N LEU A 92 -30.14 17.54 -12.65
CA LEU A 92 -30.43 18.03 -14.00
C LEU A 92 -31.51 19.10 -13.85
N SER A 93 -31.09 20.30 -13.50
CA SER A 93 -31.92 21.47 -13.62
C SER A 93 -32.16 21.61 -15.11
N ASN A 94 -33.42 21.62 -15.52
CA ASN A 94 -33.79 21.97 -16.90
C ASN A 94 -33.50 23.45 -17.21
N THR A 95 -32.85 24.19 -16.29
CA THR A 95 -32.32 25.53 -16.57
C THR A 95 -31.03 25.42 -17.35
N GLU A 96 -31.01 26.00 -18.53
CA GLU A 96 -29.80 26.29 -19.30
C GLU A 96 -28.93 27.30 -18.54
N ALA A 97 -28.12 26.80 -17.61
CA ALA A 97 -27.03 27.53 -16.96
C ALA A 97 -25.70 26.94 -17.45
N PRO A 98 -24.60 27.71 -17.45
CA PRO A 98 -23.29 27.11 -17.61
C PRO A 98 -23.14 26.05 -16.52
N GLY A 99 -23.02 24.78 -16.93
CA GLY A 99 -22.90 23.65 -16.00
C GLY A 99 -21.76 23.87 -14.99
N PRO A 100 -21.71 23.07 -13.91
CA PRO A 100 -20.67 23.23 -12.90
C PRO A 100 -19.28 23.18 -13.56
N LEU A 101 -18.45 24.18 -13.26
CA LEU A 101 -17.05 24.20 -13.68
C LEU A 101 -16.33 22.96 -13.10
N PRO A 102 -15.30 22.42 -13.78
CA PRO A 102 -14.52 21.27 -13.28
C PRO A 102 -14.08 21.42 -11.81
N ASP A 103 -13.76 22.65 -11.41
CA ASP A 103 -13.34 23.01 -10.04
C ASP A 103 -14.43 22.81 -8.98
N ALA A 104 -15.72 22.83 -9.35
CA ALA A 104 -16.84 22.61 -8.44
C ALA A 104 -16.97 21.12 -8.01
N VAL A 105 -16.35 20.20 -8.77
CA VAL A 105 -16.38 18.74 -8.53
C VAL A 105 -15.39 18.33 -7.43
N VAL A 106 -14.65 19.25 -6.82
CA VAL A 106 -13.63 18.94 -5.78
C VAL A 106 -14.20 19.01 -4.35
N ALA A 107 -15.30 19.72 -4.09
CA ALA A 107 -15.73 20.05 -2.72
C ALA A 107 -16.98 19.29 -2.22
N HIS A 108 -16.87 18.01 -1.81
CA HIS A 108 -17.95 17.30 -1.07
C HIS A 108 -17.41 16.39 0.05
N LEU A 109 -18.23 16.19 1.09
CA LEU A 109 -17.90 15.45 2.34
C LEU A 109 -17.76 13.93 2.15
N ASP A 110 -18.30 13.39 1.07
CA ASP A 110 -18.31 11.96 0.72
C ASP A 110 -17.13 11.56 -0.18
N LYS A 111 -16.27 12.51 -0.53
CA LYS A 111 -15.07 12.28 -1.35
C LYS A 111 -13.96 11.71 -0.49
N SER A 112 -13.27 10.73 -1.05
CA SER A 112 -12.08 10.12 -0.47
C SER A 112 -11.00 10.03 -1.52
N HIS A 113 -9.90 9.33 -1.24
CA HIS A 113 -8.78 9.26 -2.16
C HIS A 113 -8.07 7.92 -2.12
N ILE A 114 -7.41 7.63 -3.24
CA ILE A 114 -6.43 6.57 -3.34
C ILE A 114 -5.13 7.21 -3.86
N THR A 115 -4.02 6.99 -3.18
CA THR A 115 -2.71 7.50 -3.61
C THR A 115 -1.68 6.40 -3.66
N VAL A 116 -0.73 6.52 -4.58
CA VAL A 116 0.47 5.68 -4.62
C VAL A 116 1.69 6.54 -4.96
N HIS A 117 2.81 6.26 -4.30
CA HIS A 117 4.10 6.91 -4.51
C HIS A 117 5.20 5.86 -4.48
N THR A 118 6.13 5.94 -5.42
CA THR A 118 7.26 5.01 -5.47
C THR A 118 8.57 5.73 -5.15
N TYR A 119 9.45 5.06 -4.42
CA TYR A 119 10.71 5.59 -3.94
C TYR A 119 11.82 4.55 -4.16
N PRO A 120 12.47 4.54 -5.34
CA PRO A 120 13.72 3.83 -5.52
C PRO A 120 14.84 4.51 -4.73
N GLU A 121 15.58 3.72 -3.95
CA GLU A 121 16.72 4.13 -3.14
C GLU A 121 17.92 3.23 -3.46
N SER A 122 19.07 3.85 -3.67
CA SER A 122 20.34 3.15 -3.85
C SER A 122 21.47 4.04 -3.33
N HIS A 123 22.32 3.50 -2.46
CA HIS A 123 23.47 4.23 -1.94
C HIS A 123 24.75 3.84 -2.69
N PRO A 124 25.57 4.77 -3.21
CA PRO A 124 26.75 4.43 -4.04
C PRO A 124 27.79 3.51 -3.38
N GLU A 125 27.89 3.54 -2.05
CA GLU A 125 28.79 2.65 -1.28
C GLU A 125 28.09 1.39 -0.73
N ASN A 126 26.79 1.24 -0.97
CA ASN A 126 26.03 0.05 -0.61
C ASN A 126 25.65 -0.71 -1.89
N SER A 127 25.85 -2.02 -1.89
CA SER A 127 25.51 -2.89 -3.02
C SER A 127 24.06 -3.36 -2.96
N ILE A 128 23.27 -2.75 -2.08
CA ILE A 128 21.85 -3.04 -1.88
C ILE A 128 21.09 -1.82 -2.37
N SER A 129 20.11 -2.06 -3.23
CA SER A 129 19.12 -1.09 -3.65
C SER A 129 17.77 -1.50 -3.07
N THR A 130 17.02 -0.54 -2.54
CA THR A 130 15.71 -0.78 -1.95
C THR A 130 14.69 0.04 -2.72
N PHE A 131 13.64 -0.62 -3.21
CA PHE A 131 12.50 0.03 -3.81
C PHE A 131 11.33 0.02 -2.84
N ARG A 132 10.69 1.18 -2.64
CA ARG A 132 9.54 1.31 -1.75
C ARG A 132 8.32 1.86 -2.47
N VAL A 133 7.16 1.22 -2.28
CA VAL A 133 5.87 1.75 -2.72
C VAL A 133 5.02 2.09 -1.50
N ASP A 134 4.55 3.33 -1.43
CA ASP A 134 3.64 3.82 -0.42
C ASP A 134 2.24 3.95 -1.03
N ILE A 135 1.23 3.30 -0.44
CA ILE A 135 -0.17 3.34 -0.91
C ILE A 135 -1.07 3.79 0.22
N ASP A 136 -2.01 4.69 -0.04
CA ASP A 136 -3.09 5.03 0.90
C ASP A 136 -4.44 4.87 0.20
N VAL A 137 -5.31 4.02 0.75
CA VAL A 137 -6.70 3.83 0.33
C VAL A 137 -7.59 4.35 1.44
N SER A 138 -8.05 5.59 1.29
CA SER A 138 -8.96 6.23 2.23
C SER A 138 -10.38 6.19 1.69
N THR A 139 -11.33 5.82 2.52
CA THR A 139 -12.74 5.69 2.15
C THR A 139 -13.65 6.24 3.24
N CYS A 140 -14.75 6.86 2.84
CA CYS A 140 -15.84 7.26 3.72
C CYS A 140 -16.98 6.25 3.63
N GLY A 141 -17.90 6.30 4.60
CA GLY A 141 -19.17 5.63 4.45
C GLY A 141 -19.14 4.12 4.67
N ARG A 142 -19.77 3.36 3.78
CA ARG A 142 -19.92 1.89 3.91
C ARG A 142 -18.85 1.12 3.18
N ILE A 143 -18.08 1.78 2.32
CA ILE A 143 -16.94 1.19 1.64
C ILE A 143 -15.89 0.77 2.68
N SER A 144 -15.27 -0.39 2.46
CA SER A 144 -14.17 -0.88 3.27
C SER A 144 -12.96 -1.07 2.37
N PRO A 145 -11.84 -0.40 2.66
CA PRO A 145 -10.64 -0.51 1.83
C PRO A 145 -9.98 -1.89 1.98
N LEU A 146 -10.30 -2.62 3.06
CA LEU A 146 -9.87 -4.02 3.27
C LEU A 146 -10.33 -4.97 2.16
N LYS A 147 -11.33 -4.60 1.34
CA LYS A 147 -11.71 -5.39 0.17
C LYS A 147 -10.59 -5.49 -0.87
N ALA A 148 -9.77 -4.45 -1.00
CA ALA A 148 -8.65 -4.40 -1.94
C ALA A 148 -7.34 -4.94 -1.33
N LEU A 149 -7.33 -5.34 -0.07
CA LEU A 149 -6.13 -5.76 0.67
C LEU A 149 -5.33 -6.83 -0.06
N ASN A 150 -5.99 -7.94 -0.42
CA ASN A 150 -5.30 -9.05 -1.08
C ASN A 150 -4.88 -8.66 -2.50
N TYR A 151 -5.70 -7.90 -3.24
CA TYR A 151 -5.34 -7.44 -4.56
C TYR A 151 -4.03 -6.65 -4.53
N LEU A 152 -3.94 -5.63 -3.65
CA LEU A 152 -2.74 -4.82 -3.49
C LEU A 152 -1.51 -5.65 -3.13
N ILE A 153 -1.63 -6.60 -2.20
CA ILE A 153 -0.47 -7.45 -1.83
C ILE A 153 0.03 -8.28 -3.03
N HIS A 154 -0.88 -8.82 -3.85
CA HIS A 154 -0.50 -9.62 -5.02
C HIS A 154 -0.08 -8.80 -6.23
N SER A 155 -0.48 -7.52 -6.31
CA SER A 155 -0.07 -6.63 -7.42
C SER A 155 1.40 -6.21 -7.34
N PHE A 156 1.99 -6.22 -6.14
CA PHE A 156 3.37 -5.76 -5.90
C PHE A 156 4.35 -6.87 -5.48
N GLU A 157 3.86 -8.04 -5.01
CA GLU A 157 4.65 -9.24 -4.66
C GLU A 157 6.04 -8.98 -4.04
N SER A 158 6.10 -8.46 -2.82
CA SER A 158 7.34 -7.85 -2.30
C SER A 158 7.89 -8.52 -1.04
N ASP A 159 9.12 -8.20 -0.68
CA ASP A 159 9.83 -8.80 0.47
C ASP A 159 9.19 -8.48 1.81
N ILE A 160 8.85 -7.21 2.00
CA ILE A 160 8.33 -6.67 3.24
C ILE A 160 7.10 -5.84 2.93
N VAL A 161 6.04 -6.09 3.69
CA VAL A 161 4.80 -5.30 3.60
C VAL A 161 4.43 -4.86 5.00
N ILE A 162 4.43 -3.55 5.21
CA ILE A 162 3.94 -2.92 6.42
C ILE A 162 2.60 -2.31 6.09
N MET A 163 1.58 -2.61 6.89
CA MET A 163 0.22 -2.16 6.63
C MET A 163 -0.44 -1.61 7.88
N ASP A 164 -1.14 -0.51 7.70
CA ASP A 164 -1.91 0.18 8.74
C ASP A 164 -3.36 0.28 8.31
N TYR A 165 -4.26 -0.12 9.20
CA TYR A 165 -5.68 0.10 9.05
C TYR A 165 -6.21 0.89 10.23
N ARG A 166 -6.85 2.03 9.94
CA ARG A 166 -7.40 2.92 10.97
C ARG A 166 -8.84 3.28 10.67
N VAL A 167 -9.64 3.38 11.73
CA VAL A 167 -11.02 3.88 11.66
C VAL A 167 -11.13 5.15 12.50
N ARG A 168 -11.67 6.22 11.90
CA ARG A 168 -11.82 7.54 12.52
C ARG A 168 -13.25 8.05 12.40
N GLY A 169 -13.63 8.96 13.30
CA GLY A 169 -14.97 9.52 13.37
C GLY A 169 -15.95 8.64 14.16
N PHE A 170 -17.23 8.99 14.09
CA PHE A 170 -18.31 8.19 14.67
C PHE A 170 -19.57 8.27 13.81
N THR A 171 -20.37 7.22 13.83
CA THR A 171 -21.74 7.23 13.30
C THR A 171 -22.75 7.00 14.44
N ARG A 172 -24.04 7.21 14.18
CA ARG A 172 -25.11 6.96 15.15
C ARG A 172 -26.06 5.89 14.64
N ASP A 173 -26.46 4.99 15.52
CA ASP A 173 -27.59 4.10 15.23
C ASP A 173 -28.94 4.82 15.35
N VAL A 174 -30.01 4.11 14.99
CA VAL A 174 -31.40 4.62 15.09
C VAL A 174 -31.82 5.01 16.52
N GLY A 175 -31.12 4.53 17.54
CA GLY A 175 -31.34 4.90 18.94
C GLY A 175 -30.46 6.06 19.41
N GLY A 176 -29.66 6.66 18.52
CA GLY A 176 -28.77 7.78 18.83
C GLY A 176 -27.44 7.39 19.47
N LYS A 177 -27.16 6.10 19.69
CA LYS A 177 -25.90 5.64 20.29
C LYS A 177 -24.76 5.80 19.27
N LYS A 178 -23.63 6.34 19.73
CA LYS A 178 -22.43 6.51 18.91
C LYS A 178 -21.71 5.17 18.72
N HIS A 179 -21.26 4.93 17.50
CA HIS A 179 -20.41 3.81 17.10
C HIS A 179 -19.14 4.34 16.43
N TYR A 180 -17.99 3.83 16.86
CA TYR A 180 -16.67 4.25 16.38
C TYR A 180 -16.02 3.21 15.45
N ILE A 181 -16.68 2.06 15.30
CA ILE A 181 -16.32 0.99 14.38
C ILE A 181 -17.60 0.25 13.97
N ASP A 182 -17.71 -0.14 12.70
CA ASP A 182 -18.92 -0.74 12.12
C ASP A 182 -18.76 -2.22 11.71
N HIS A 183 -17.59 -2.81 12.00
CA HIS A 183 -17.25 -4.21 11.72
C HIS A 183 -16.37 -4.79 12.83
N LYS A 184 -16.28 -6.13 12.89
CA LYS A 184 -15.35 -6.80 13.80
C LYS A 184 -13.97 -6.87 13.16
N ILE A 185 -12.97 -6.38 13.88
CA ILE A 185 -11.57 -6.56 13.54
C ILE A 185 -10.76 -6.56 14.82
N ASN A 186 -9.82 -7.49 14.92
CA ASN A 186 -8.76 -7.51 15.92
C ASN A 186 -7.38 -7.58 15.26
N SER A 187 -7.31 -7.82 13.95
CA SER A 187 -6.07 -7.93 13.18
C SER A 187 -6.40 -7.76 11.69
N ILE A 188 -5.51 -7.10 10.94
CA ILE A 188 -5.59 -7.08 9.47
C ILE A 188 -5.39 -8.49 8.92
N GLN A 189 -4.62 -9.34 9.61
CA GLN A 189 -4.36 -10.72 9.23
C GLN A 189 -5.64 -11.56 9.07
N ASN A 190 -6.74 -11.19 9.71
CA ASN A 190 -8.04 -11.85 9.52
C ASN A 190 -8.52 -11.82 8.07
N TYR A 191 -8.12 -10.77 7.32
CA TYR A 191 -8.57 -10.49 5.97
C TYR A 191 -7.57 -10.97 4.90
N LEU A 192 -6.39 -11.46 5.32
CA LEU A 192 -5.39 -12.00 4.41
C LEU A 192 -5.76 -13.39 3.89
N ALA A 193 -5.51 -13.61 2.60
CA ALA A 193 -5.63 -14.88 1.92
C ALA A 193 -4.65 -15.92 2.49
N ARG A 194 -4.98 -17.20 2.31
CA ARG A 194 -4.25 -18.30 2.98
C ARG A 194 -2.82 -18.44 2.45
N ASP A 195 -2.64 -18.26 1.16
CA ASP A 195 -1.36 -18.23 0.48
C ASP A 195 -0.47 -17.08 0.97
N THR A 196 -0.99 -15.86 1.13
CA THR A 196 -0.25 -14.75 1.74
C THR A 196 0.20 -15.12 3.17
N LYS A 197 -0.70 -15.68 3.99
CA LYS A 197 -0.34 -16.12 5.35
C LYS A 197 0.74 -17.20 5.38
N ASN A 198 0.77 -18.06 4.36
CA ASN A 198 1.79 -19.09 4.22
C ASN A 198 3.13 -18.48 3.79
N ARG A 199 3.11 -17.51 2.86
CA ARG A 199 4.30 -16.86 2.30
C ARG A 199 5.04 -15.96 3.29
N TYR A 200 4.31 -15.25 4.15
CA TYR A 200 4.89 -14.26 5.07
C TYR A 200 4.90 -14.70 6.54
N GLN A 201 5.96 -14.33 7.25
CA GLN A 201 5.95 -14.19 8.70
C GLN A 201 5.32 -12.83 9.04
N MET A 202 4.38 -12.81 9.99
CA MET A 202 3.58 -11.62 10.28
C MET A 202 3.62 -11.26 11.77
N MET A 203 3.61 -9.97 12.06
CA MET A 203 3.59 -9.42 13.43
C MET A 203 2.58 -8.29 13.54
N ASP A 204 1.72 -8.33 14.56
CA ASP A 204 0.75 -7.28 14.85
C ASP A 204 1.25 -6.32 15.94
N VAL A 205 0.96 -5.02 15.75
CA VAL A 205 1.21 -3.95 16.74
C VAL A 205 -0.05 -3.07 16.87
N ASN A 206 -1.16 -3.67 17.27
CA ASN A 206 -2.47 -3.01 17.29
C ASN A 206 -2.64 -2.11 18.53
N VAL A 207 -3.29 -0.94 18.35
CA VAL A 207 -3.75 -0.05 19.43
C VAL A 207 -5.29 -0.01 19.41
N TYR A 208 -5.89 -0.98 20.09
CA TYR A 208 -7.34 -1.23 20.01
C TYR A 208 -8.21 -0.07 20.48
N GLN A 209 -7.79 0.63 21.53
CA GLN A 209 -8.51 1.77 22.10
C GLN A 209 -8.66 2.91 21.08
N GLU A 210 -7.71 3.01 20.14
CA GLU A 210 -7.67 4.04 19.12
C GLU A 210 -8.12 3.52 17.74
N ASN A 211 -8.64 2.29 17.63
CA ASN A 211 -8.97 1.64 16.36
C ASN A 211 -7.83 1.72 15.32
N ILE A 212 -6.60 1.50 15.77
CA ILE A 212 -5.41 1.39 14.93
C ILE A 212 -4.98 -0.07 14.90
N PHE A 213 -4.90 -0.64 13.70
CA PHE A 213 -4.45 -2.00 13.46
C PHE A 213 -3.22 -1.93 12.57
N HIS A 214 -2.15 -2.58 12.97
CA HIS A 214 -0.86 -2.53 12.28
C HIS A 214 -0.34 -3.94 12.15
N THR A 215 -0.04 -4.35 10.92
CA THR A 215 0.56 -5.65 10.63
C THR A 215 1.83 -5.43 9.82
N LYS A 216 2.93 -6.03 10.24
CA LYS A 216 4.17 -6.13 9.47
C LYS A 216 4.30 -7.54 8.93
N MET A 217 4.74 -7.66 7.69
CA MET A 217 4.95 -8.94 7.00
C MET A 217 6.36 -8.96 6.40
N ILE A 218 7.04 -10.10 6.50
CA ILE A 218 8.34 -10.37 5.85
C ILE A 218 8.32 -11.78 5.26
N LEU A 219 8.91 -11.98 4.09
CA LEU A 219 8.96 -13.31 3.45
C LEU A 219 9.60 -14.35 4.39
N LYS A 220 9.00 -15.54 4.46
CA LYS A 220 9.53 -16.65 5.27
C LYS A 220 10.74 -17.32 4.62
N GLU A 221 10.63 -17.56 3.32
CA GLU A 221 11.63 -18.26 2.54
C GLU A 221 12.55 -17.23 1.90
N PHE A 222 13.83 -17.33 2.23
CA PHE A 222 14.87 -16.51 1.62
C PHE A 222 15.55 -17.34 0.52
N ASP A 223 15.53 -16.82 -0.70
CA ASP A 223 16.19 -17.40 -1.85
C ASP A 223 17.11 -16.36 -2.48
N LEU A 224 18.42 -16.60 -2.48
CA LEU A 224 19.41 -15.61 -2.91
C LEU A 224 19.26 -15.25 -4.39
N ASP A 225 18.89 -16.21 -5.24
CA ASP A 225 18.74 -15.97 -6.69
C ASP A 225 17.72 -14.85 -6.97
N GLY A 226 16.63 -14.79 -6.20
CA GLY A 226 15.59 -13.76 -6.33
C GLY A 226 16.06 -12.34 -6.03
N TYR A 227 17.23 -12.16 -5.40
CA TYR A 227 17.76 -10.85 -5.02
C TYR A 227 18.91 -10.37 -5.91
N LEU A 228 19.42 -11.19 -6.82
CA LEU A 228 20.60 -10.85 -7.62
C LEU A 228 20.20 -10.22 -8.95
N PHE A 229 20.71 -9.02 -9.24
CA PHE A 229 20.45 -8.37 -10.52
C PHE A 229 21.52 -8.69 -11.56
N GLY A 230 21.14 -9.42 -12.61
CA GLY A 230 22.03 -9.77 -13.72
C GLY A 230 23.17 -10.72 -13.33
N MET A 231 22.98 -11.50 -12.26
CA MET A 231 23.94 -12.51 -11.77
C MET A 231 23.19 -13.74 -11.29
N GLU A 232 23.76 -14.93 -11.46
CA GLU A 232 23.23 -16.16 -10.89
C GLU A 232 24.05 -16.57 -9.65
N VAL A 233 23.43 -17.28 -8.70
CA VAL A 233 24.13 -17.78 -7.51
C VAL A 233 25.33 -18.66 -7.88
N ASP A 234 25.19 -19.49 -8.91
CA ASP A 234 26.21 -20.45 -9.37
C ASP A 234 27.47 -19.77 -9.95
N ASP A 235 27.38 -18.51 -10.36
CA ASP A 235 28.52 -17.72 -10.86
C ASP A 235 29.44 -17.20 -9.74
N MET A 236 29.06 -17.38 -8.47
CA MET A 236 29.76 -16.80 -7.33
C MET A 236 30.34 -17.85 -6.36
N PRO A 237 31.52 -17.60 -5.78
CA PRO A 237 32.05 -18.45 -4.72
C PRO A 237 31.10 -18.53 -3.51
N PRO A 238 31.00 -19.68 -2.81
CA PRO A 238 30.11 -19.85 -1.66
C PRO A 238 30.34 -18.83 -0.53
N ARG A 239 31.55 -18.29 -0.43
CA ARG A 239 31.86 -17.21 0.52
C ARG A 239 31.14 -15.91 0.16
N GLN A 240 31.17 -15.53 -1.11
CA GLN A 240 30.51 -14.32 -1.60
C GLN A 240 28.99 -14.44 -1.48
N GLN A 241 28.42 -15.60 -1.83
CA GLN A 241 26.99 -15.89 -1.64
C GLN A 241 26.54 -15.67 -0.19
N ARG A 242 27.33 -16.15 0.79
CA ARG A 242 27.06 -15.95 2.22
C ARG A 242 27.14 -14.49 2.62
N GLU A 243 28.17 -13.77 2.19
CA GLU A 243 28.36 -12.35 2.49
C GLU A 243 27.20 -11.51 1.94
N ILE A 244 26.74 -11.78 0.71
CA ILE A 244 25.59 -11.09 0.09
C ILE A 244 24.30 -11.44 0.84
N SER A 245 24.08 -12.72 1.15
CA SER A 245 22.89 -13.17 1.88
C SER A 245 22.77 -12.50 3.25
N GLU A 246 23.87 -12.38 3.99
CA GLU A 246 23.89 -11.71 5.29
C GLU A 246 23.57 -10.23 5.18
N ARG A 247 24.04 -9.58 4.11
CA ARG A 247 23.75 -8.16 3.83
C ARG A 247 22.28 -7.93 3.52
N ILE A 248 21.69 -8.71 2.61
CA ILE A 248 20.26 -8.60 2.25
C ILE A 248 19.38 -8.90 3.47
N LYS A 249 19.63 -10.00 4.18
CA LYS A 249 18.88 -10.33 5.39
C LYS A 249 18.97 -9.23 6.43
N ARG A 250 20.14 -8.61 6.59
CA ARG A 250 20.29 -7.47 7.50
C ARG A 250 19.42 -6.31 7.06
N GLU A 251 19.46 -5.92 5.79
CA GLU A 251 18.59 -4.86 5.24
C GLU A 251 17.11 -5.15 5.53
N MET A 252 16.65 -6.37 5.19
CA MET A 252 15.27 -6.79 5.42
C MET A 252 14.88 -6.64 6.89
N MET A 253 15.73 -7.08 7.82
CA MET A 253 15.44 -7.00 9.25
C MET A 253 15.51 -5.55 9.78
N GLU A 254 16.40 -4.71 9.26
CA GLU A 254 16.48 -3.28 9.63
C GLU A 254 15.20 -2.54 9.22
N ILE A 255 14.68 -2.81 8.01
CA ILE A 255 13.39 -2.28 7.52
C ILE A 255 12.23 -2.84 8.36
N PHE A 256 12.15 -4.16 8.53
CA PHE A 256 11.05 -4.81 9.25
C PHE A 256 10.91 -4.30 10.68
N TYR A 257 12.03 -4.14 11.40
CA TYR A 257 12.02 -3.59 12.76
C TYR A 257 12.07 -2.08 12.83
N GLY A 258 12.33 -1.38 11.72
CA GLY A 258 12.47 0.07 11.67
C GLY A 258 13.65 0.60 12.51
N ARG A 259 14.77 -0.13 12.55
CA ARG A 259 15.96 0.23 13.32
C ARG A 259 17.23 -0.41 12.77
N ASN A 260 18.36 0.27 12.95
CA ASN A 260 19.67 -0.29 12.61
C ASN A 260 20.03 -1.46 13.54
N ILE A 261 20.56 -2.54 12.97
CA ILE A 261 20.99 -3.74 13.69
C ILE A 261 22.51 -3.68 13.84
N GLN A 262 22.99 -3.77 15.09
CA GLN A 262 24.43 -3.80 15.36
C GLN A 262 25.07 -5.09 14.84
N LYS A 263 26.27 -4.97 14.26
CA LYS A 263 27.08 -6.13 13.82
C LYS A 263 27.29 -7.09 15.01
N GLY A 264 26.87 -8.35 14.85
CA GLY A 264 27.01 -9.41 15.86
C GLY A 264 25.73 -9.77 16.63
N MET A 265 24.64 -9.02 16.45
CA MET A 265 23.35 -9.36 17.03
C MET A 265 22.69 -10.48 16.19
N ARG A 266 22.69 -11.72 16.68
CA ARG A 266 21.86 -12.78 16.11
C ARG A 266 20.40 -12.46 16.42
N LEU A 267 19.62 -12.14 15.41
CA LEU A 267 18.17 -12.13 15.51
C LEU A 267 17.72 -13.60 15.62
N MET A 268 17.03 -13.90 16.71
CA MET A 268 16.52 -15.24 17.04
C MET A 268 15.42 -15.69 16.08
#